data_AF-A0A9J5X399-F1
#
_entry.id   AF-A0A9J5X399-F1
#
_cell.length_a   1.000
_cell.length_b   1.000
_cell.length_c   1.000
_cell.angle_alpha   90.00
_cell.angle_beta   90.00
_cell.angle_gamma   90.00
#
_symmetry.space_group_name_H-M   'P 1'
#
loop_
_entity.id
_entity.type
_entity.pdbx_description
1 polymer ?
#
loop_
_entity_poly.entity_id
_entity_poly.type
_entity_poly.pdbx_seq_one_letter_code
_entity_poly.pdbx_strand_id
1 'polypeptide(L)'
;MKVVEIRMLRCMCGLAKRDRIRNVDIRDKMGVASVKDKMREAGLRWFEHVKRRCTDALSRPKKYKGEAITQDMTHLQVTENMTLDRRLWST
;
A
#
# COMPACT_ATOMS: atom_id res chain seq x y z
N MET A 1 -7.05 0.07 12.75
CA MET A 1 -7.60 -0.22 11.39
C MET A 1 -8.06 -1.66 11.19
N LYS A 2 -7.25 -2.70 11.49
CA LYS A 2 -7.60 -4.11 11.19
C LYS A 2 -8.94 -4.61 11.77
N VAL A 3 -9.30 -4.22 12.99
CA VAL A 3 -10.54 -4.70 13.66
C VAL A 3 -11.80 -4.12 13.01
N VAL A 4 -11.78 -2.84 12.66
CA VAL A 4 -12.91 -2.14 12.01
C VAL A 4 -13.14 -2.72 10.61
N GLU A 5 -12.06 -2.89 9.84
CA GLU A 5 -12.08 -3.50 8.50
C GLU A 5 -12.74 -4.88 8.53
N ILE A 6 -12.28 -5.79 9.40
CA ILE A 6 -12.84 -7.13 9.50
C ILE A 6 -14.30 -7.11 9.97
N ARG A 7 -14.67 -6.19 10.88
CA ARG A 7 -16.06 -6.05 11.34
C ARG A 7 -16.97 -5.62 10.19
N MET A 8 -16.53 -4.71 9.34
CA MET A 8 -17.29 -4.29 8.15
C MET A 8 -17.40 -5.42 7.13
N LEU A 9 -16.31 -6.12 6.82
CA LEU A 9 -16.34 -7.27 5.90
C LEU A 9 -17.29 -8.37 6.39
N ARG A 10 -17.26 -8.69 7.68
CA ARG A 10 -18.22 -9.64 8.28
C ARG A 10 -19.65 -9.16 8.18
N CYS A 11 -19.90 -7.88 8.45
CA CYS A 11 -21.23 -7.29 8.35
C CYS A 11 -21.79 -7.40 6.92
N MET A 12 -20.97 -7.06 5.91
CA MET A 12 -21.37 -7.14 4.50
C MET A 12 -21.65 -8.58 4.04
N CYS A 13 -20.87 -9.55 4.53
CA CYS A 13 -21.11 -10.97 4.22
C CYS A 13 -22.22 -11.63 5.06
N GLY A 14 -22.79 -10.93 6.05
CA GLY A 14 -23.70 -11.54 7.03
C GLY A 14 -23.02 -12.57 7.96
N LEU A 15 -21.70 -12.51 8.14
CA LEU A 15 -20.94 -13.45 8.95
C LEU A 15 -21.02 -13.11 10.44
N ALA A 16 -21.48 -14.07 11.22
CA ALA A 16 -21.55 -13.99 12.67
C ALA A 16 -20.21 -14.41 13.31
N LYS A 17 -20.01 -14.00 14.57
CA LYS A 17 -18.88 -14.51 15.38
C LYS A 17 -18.94 -16.02 15.58
N ARG A 18 -20.13 -16.64 15.49
CA ARG A 18 -20.35 -18.09 15.62
C ARG A 18 -19.76 -18.90 14.47
N ASP A 19 -19.60 -18.29 13.30
CA ASP A 19 -19.09 -18.98 12.11
C ASP A 19 -17.60 -19.32 12.24
N ARG A 20 -16.90 -18.70 13.21
CA ARG A 20 -15.48 -18.95 13.53
C ARG A 20 -14.54 -18.88 12.30
N ILE A 21 -14.96 -18.20 11.24
CA ILE A 21 -14.17 -18.01 10.02
C ILE A 21 -13.00 -17.07 10.30
N ARG A 22 -11.80 -17.46 9.85
CA ARG A 22 -10.60 -16.67 10.04
C ARG A 22 -10.66 -15.40 9.21
N ASN A 23 -10.01 -14.36 9.71
CA ASN A 23 -10.01 -13.04 9.06
C ASN A 23 -9.34 -13.06 7.68
N VAL A 24 -8.39 -13.97 7.45
CA VAL A 24 -7.72 -14.16 6.16
C VAL A 24 -8.71 -14.70 5.13
N ASP A 25 -9.47 -15.75 5.49
CA ASP A 25 -10.45 -16.39 4.61
C ASP A 25 -11.60 -15.42 4.23
N ILE A 26 -11.97 -14.49 5.14
CA ILE A 26 -12.96 -13.43 4.86
C ILE A 26 -12.46 -12.45 3.80
N ARG A 27 -11.17 -12.11 3.84
CA ARG A 27 -10.56 -11.20 2.86
C ARG A 27 -10.39 -11.86 1.51
N ASP A 28 -9.95 -13.12 1.52
CA ASP A 28 -9.79 -13.95 0.32
C ASP A 28 -11.12 -14.12 -0.41
N LYS A 29 -12.19 -14.48 0.32
CA LYS A 29 -13.54 -14.59 -0.22
C LYS A 29 -14.06 -13.29 -0.85
N MET A 30 -13.65 -12.15 -0.31
CA MET A 30 -14.06 -10.83 -0.81
C MET A 30 -13.11 -10.27 -1.87
N GLY A 31 -11.96 -10.91 -2.13
CA GLY A 31 -10.90 -10.37 -2.99
C GLY A 31 -10.31 -9.05 -2.49
N VAL A 32 -10.39 -8.77 -1.18
CA VAL A 32 -9.98 -7.48 -0.62
C VAL A 32 -8.59 -7.58 0.03
N ALA A 33 -7.61 -6.87 -0.54
CA ALA A 33 -6.32 -6.65 0.11
C ALA A 33 -6.48 -5.85 1.41
N SER A 34 -5.61 -6.08 2.40
CA SER A 34 -5.78 -5.42 3.70
C SER A 34 -5.68 -3.89 3.57
N VAL A 35 -6.41 -3.15 4.41
CA VAL A 35 -6.34 -1.67 4.42
C VAL A 35 -4.90 -1.19 4.61
N LYS A 36 -4.10 -1.90 5.41
CA LYS A 36 -2.68 -1.59 5.60
C LYS A 36 -1.89 -1.72 4.29
N ASP A 37 -2.19 -2.75 3.51
CA ASP A 37 -1.54 -2.96 2.20
C ASP A 37 -1.97 -1.92 1.18
N LYS A 38 -3.25 -1.54 1.16
CA LYS A 38 -3.76 -0.48 0.28
C LYS A 38 -3.22 0.90 0.63
N MET A 39 -3.06 1.21 1.92
CA MET A 39 -2.37 2.43 2.36
C MET A 39 -0.90 2.44 1.92
N ARG A 40 -0.23 1.29 2.01
CA ARG A 40 1.15 1.14 1.50
C ARG A 40 1.20 1.33 -0.01
N GLU A 41 0.31 0.70 -0.77
CA GLU A 41 0.22 0.85 -2.24
C GLU A 41 -0.02 2.31 -2.64
N ALA A 42 -0.94 3.00 -1.97
CA ALA A 42 -1.22 4.42 -2.22
C ALA A 42 0.02 5.30 -1.96
N GLY A 43 0.75 5.03 -0.88
CA GLY A 43 2.03 5.69 -0.60
C GLY A 43 3.02 5.48 -1.74
N LEU A 44 3.21 4.24 -2.19
CA LEU A 44 4.14 3.90 -3.27
C LEU A 44 3.76 4.55 -4.61
N ARG A 45 2.46 4.56 -4.97
CA ARG A 45 1.98 5.27 -6.18
C ARG A 45 2.24 6.77 -6.11
N TRP A 46 2.08 7.37 -4.92
CA TRP A 46 2.42 8.77 -4.72
C TRP A 46 3.92 9.01 -4.87
N PHE A 47 4.78 8.15 -4.31
CA PHE A 47 6.23 8.24 -4.50
C PHE A 47 6.64 8.09 -5.97
N GLU A 48 6.06 7.14 -6.70
CA GLU A 48 6.30 6.99 -8.14
C GLU A 48 5.90 8.26 -8.90
N HIS A 49 4.76 8.87 -8.54
CA HIS A 49 4.34 10.15 -9.12
C HIS A 49 5.33 11.28 -8.83
N VAL A 50 5.81 11.39 -7.60
CA VAL A 50 6.81 12.39 -7.19
C VAL A 50 8.12 12.16 -7.94
N LYS A 51 8.59 10.90 -8.05
CA LYS A 51 9.81 10.54 -8.80
C LYS A 51 9.68 10.95 -10.26
N ARG A 52 8.57 10.62 -10.93
CA ARG A 52 8.30 11.01 -12.34
C ARG A 52 8.35 12.53 -12.53
N ARG A 53 7.63 13.28 -11.70
CA ARG A 53 7.64 14.77 -11.71
C ARG A 53 9.04 15.36 -11.49
N CYS A 54 9.87 14.72 -10.65
CA CYS A 54 11.25 15.15 -10.44
C CYS A 54 12.17 14.85 -11.63
N THR A 55 11.96 13.74 -12.34
CA THR A 55 12.69 13.44 -13.60
C THR A 55 12.30 14.39 -14.73
N ASP A 56 11.02 14.73 -14.89
CA ASP A 56 10.58 15.66 -15.95
C ASP A 56 11.01 17.12 -15.64
N ALA A 57 11.30 17.42 -14.38
CA ALA A 57 11.82 18.71 -13.93
C ALA A 57 13.35 18.84 -14.04
N LEU A 58 14.05 17.90 -14.72
CA LEU A 58 15.51 17.95 -14.91
C LEU A 58 16.03 19.19 -15.66
N SER A 59 15.18 20.14 -16.06
CA SER A 59 15.62 21.45 -16.56
C SER A 59 16.01 22.45 -15.46
N ARG A 60 15.86 22.15 -14.16
CA ARG A 60 16.38 23.02 -13.08
C ARG A 60 17.04 22.26 -11.92
N PRO A 61 18.28 22.62 -11.53
CA PRO A 61 19.11 21.79 -10.66
C PRO A 61 18.73 22.00 -9.19
N LYS A 62 18.07 21.01 -8.59
CA LYS A 62 18.02 20.85 -7.14
C LYS A 62 18.21 19.37 -6.82
N LYS A 63 19.47 18.93 -6.95
CA LYS A 63 19.95 17.56 -6.68
C LYS A 63 19.58 17.06 -5.27
N TYR A 64 19.29 17.97 -4.34
CA TYR A 64 18.95 17.68 -2.94
C TYR A 64 17.59 16.98 -2.69
N LYS A 65 16.66 16.98 -3.65
CA LYS A 65 15.31 16.40 -3.41
C LYS A 65 15.27 14.88 -3.52
N GLY A 66 16.02 14.28 -4.47
CA GLY A 66 15.99 12.82 -4.67
C GLY A 66 16.63 12.05 -3.53
N GLU A 67 17.75 12.56 -3.00
CA GLU A 67 18.48 11.96 -1.87
C GLU A 67 17.67 12.04 -0.56
N ALA A 68 16.98 13.17 -0.31
CA ALA A 68 16.10 13.32 0.85
C ALA A 68 14.92 12.33 0.82
N ILE A 69 14.30 12.12 -0.34
CA ILE A 69 13.23 11.12 -0.50
C ILE A 69 13.76 9.70 -0.25
N THR A 70 14.99 9.40 -0.70
CA THR A 70 15.61 8.09 -0.49
C THR A 70 15.88 7.83 1.00
N GLN A 71 16.38 8.85 1.72
CA GLN A 71 16.59 8.78 3.18
C GLN A 71 15.26 8.62 3.94
N ASP A 72 14.22 9.36 3.57
CA ASP A 72 12.88 9.21 4.17
C ASP A 72 12.30 7.80 3.94
N MET A 73 12.49 7.21 2.75
CA MET A 73 12.07 5.83 2.48
C MET A 73 12.82 4.81 3.36
N THR A 74 14.13 5.00 3.56
CA THR A 74 14.90 4.14 4.48
C THR A 74 14.43 4.26 5.93
N HIS A 75 14.06 5.46 6.38
CA HIS A 75 13.53 5.68 7.73
C HIS A 75 12.15 5.04 7.94
N LEU A 76 11.32 4.97 6.90
CA LEU A 76 10.00 4.33 6.92
C LEU A 76 10.03 2.82 6.65
N GLN A 77 11.21 2.20 6.52
CA GLN A 77 11.41 0.78 6.16
C GLN A 77 10.69 0.40 4.84
N VAL A 78 10.60 1.33 3.90
CA VAL A 78 10.00 1.08 2.58
C VAL A 78 11.13 0.67 1.63
N THR A 79 11.26 -0.63 1.39
CA THR A 79 12.37 -1.19 0.59
C THR A 79 12.14 -1.01 -0.91
N GLU A 80 13.19 -0.68 -1.65
CA GLU A 80 13.18 -0.28 -3.08
C GLU A 80 12.58 -1.35 -4.02
N ASN A 81 12.75 -2.63 -3.69
CA ASN A 81 12.14 -3.79 -4.36
C ASN A 81 10.61 -3.88 -4.22
N MET A 82 9.99 -3.18 -3.26
CA MET A 82 8.52 -3.05 -3.19
C MET A 82 7.95 -2.10 -4.24
N THR A 83 8.79 -1.22 -4.83
CA THR A 83 8.35 -0.25 -5.84
C THR A 83 8.44 -0.78 -7.28
N LEU A 84 9.21 -1.86 -7.48
CA LEU A 84 9.49 -2.44 -8.79
C LEU A 84 8.62 -3.66 -9.11
N ASP A 85 8.01 -4.29 -8.11
CA ASP A 85 7.22 -5.50 -8.33
C ASP A 85 5.75 -5.19 -8.67
N ARG A 86 5.55 -4.86 -9.94
CA ARG A 86 4.23 -4.61 -10.54
C ARG A 86 3.33 -5.85 -10.56
N ARG A 87 3.89 -7.06 -10.33
CA ARG A 87 3.17 -8.34 -10.37
C ARG A 87 2.45 -8.67 -9.07
N LEU A 88 2.83 -8.05 -7.95
CA LEU A 88 2.18 -8.22 -6.65
C LEU A 88 0.87 -7.42 -6.49
N TRP A 89 0.51 -6.57 -7.46
CA TRP A 89 -0.63 -5.65 -7.36
C TRP A 89 -1.78 -5.96 -8.35
N SER A 90 -1.60 -6.97 -9.19
CA SER A 90 -2.60 -7.43 -10.16
C SER A 90 -3.21 -8.75 -9.71
N THR A 91 -4.04 -8.70 -8.68
CA THR A 91 -5.02 -9.75 -8.35
C THR A 91 -6.32 -9.09 -7.94
#